data_AF-A0A7J9PJX7-F1
#
_entry.id   AF-A0A7J9PJX7-F1
#
_cell.length_a   1.000
_cell.length_b   1.000
_cell.length_c   1.000
_cell.angle_alpha   90.00
_cell.angle_beta   90.00
_cell.angle_gamma   90.00
#
_symmetry.space_group_name_H-M   'P 1'
#
loop_
_entity.id
_entity.type
_entity.pdbx_description
1 polymer ?
#
loop_
_entity_poly.entity_id
_entity_poly.type
_entity_poly.pdbx_seq_one_letter_code
_entity_poly.pdbx_strand_id
1 'polypeptide(L)'
;MESKQLINKILKDVLKNIDEYSRDLLMAETLDIEFKGFNLWNETGKRYSIKNLLDCDELPSFEATNRKYSLRKVNLKHIDDGIMIIHLSSRKADDYSFSVDNTFEVILKTFSTASYEHRERILQWNELSDEELDIKISEFDVNLESIVQKISENSNISEVLVYIDVFMDLEKIENVMEHEDEKLVLWLHPVFLFSKESILKGLVAYELSKYNKSLIEDHYRDILEYCKEYRELCGKNLKIIEKIREIAVKRKDFDILKEIDQMNMIQ
;
A
#
# COMPACT_ATOMS: atom_id res chain seq x y z
N MET A 1 44.06 1.18 2.14
CA MET A 1 43.34 0.29 1.21
C MET A 1 42.70 1.18 0.18
N GLU A 2 42.81 0.81 -1.10
CA GLU A 2 42.27 1.62 -2.18
C GLU A 2 40.75 1.77 -2.03
N SER A 3 40.25 2.99 -2.27
CA SER A 3 38.86 3.37 -2.02
C SER A 3 37.83 2.52 -2.75
N LYS A 4 38.05 2.17 -4.03
CA LYS A 4 37.12 1.33 -4.79
C LYS A 4 37.12 -0.12 -4.29
N GLN A 5 38.29 -0.65 -3.90
CA GLN A 5 38.38 -1.95 -3.23
C GLN A 5 37.60 -1.95 -1.90
N LEU A 6 37.72 -0.89 -1.11
CA LEU A 6 37.01 -0.75 0.16
C LEU A 6 35.49 -0.66 -0.05
N ILE A 7 35.03 0.12 -1.03
CA ILE A 7 33.60 0.22 -1.39
C ILE A 7 33.05 -1.17 -1.74
N ASN A 8 33.71 -1.88 -2.65
CA ASN A 8 33.30 -3.22 -3.06
C ASN A 8 33.25 -4.20 -1.87
N LYS A 9 34.20 -4.08 -0.93
CA LYS A 9 34.20 -4.90 0.28
C LYS A 9 33.01 -4.59 1.19
N ILE A 10 32.71 -3.31 1.39
CA ILE A 10 31.55 -2.87 2.20
C ILE A 10 30.24 -3.33 1.56
N LEU A 11 30.06 -3.14 0.25
CA LEU A 11 28.84 -3.56 -0.46
C LEU A 11 28.62 -5.08 -0.37
N LYS A 12 29.68 -5.87 -0.52
CA LYS A 12 29.62 -7.33 -0.31
C LYS A 12 29.26 -7.70 1.12
N ASP A 13 29.79 -6.98 2.11
CA ASP A 13 29.45 -7.23 3.50
C ASP A 13 28.01 -6.79 3.82
N VAL A 14 27.48 -5.73 3.20
CA VAL A 14 26.04 -5.38 3.27
C VAL A 14 25.19 -6.52 2.72
N LEU A 15 25.45 -6.97 1.49
CA LEU A 15 24.69 -8.05 0.84
C LEU A 15 24.63 -9.35 1.65
N LYS A 16 25.73 -9.70 2.33
CA LYS A 16 25.81 -10.89 3.19
C LYS A 16 25.02 -10.79 4.49
N ASN A 17 24.74 -9.57 4.96
CA ASN A 17 24.18 -9.32 6.28
C ASN A 17 22.74 -8.78 6.25
N ILE A 18 22.14 -8.60 5.06
CA ILE A 18 20.71 -8.32 4.89
C ILE A 18 19.90 -9.61 4.66
N ASP A 19 18.60 -9.53 4.94
CA ASP A 19 17.65 -10.61 4.68
C ASP A 19 17.54 -10.95 3.18
N GLU A 20 16.95 -12.11 2.88
CA GLU A 20 16.83 -12.64 1.52
C GLU A 20 16.00 -11.71 0.61
N TYR A 21 14.86 -11.22 1.10
CA TYR A 21 14.01 -10.32 0.34
C TYR A 21 14.70 -9.00 -0.02
N SER A 22 15.32 -8.31 0.95
CA SER A 22 16.12 -7.11 0.69
C SER A 22 17.27 -7.35 -0.28
N ARG A 23 17.85 -8.56 -0.29
CA ARG A 23 18.92 -8.94 -1.19
C ARG A 23 18.43 -9.11 -2.62
N ASP A 24 17.33 -9.81 -2.80
CA ASP A 24 16.74 -10.03 -4.12
C ASP A 24 16.36 -8.69 -4.78
N LEU A 25 15.79 -7.78 -4.00
CA LEU A 25 15.48 -6.42 -4.44
C LEU A 25 16.72 -5.62 -4.87
N LEU A 26 17.81 -5.71 -4.10
CA LEU A 26 19.07 -5.03 -4.44
C LEU A 26 19.70 -5.61 -5.71
N MET A 27 19.53 -6.92 -5.94
CA MET A 27 20.07 -7.62 -7.10
C MET A 27 19.20 -7.51 -8.36
N ALA A 28 17.91 -7.16 -8.22
CA ALA A 28 16.99 -7.00 -9.33
C ALA A 28 17.28 -5.77 -10.21
N GLU A 29 18.11 -4.83 -9.73
CA GLU A 29 18.47 -3.57 -10.41
C GLU A 29 17.25 -2.69 -10.80
N THR A 30 16.08 -2.95 -10.20
CA THR A 30 14.84 -2.21 -10.45
C THR A 30 14.63 -1.03 -9.49
N LEU A 31 15.49 -0.89 -8.48
CA LEU A 31 15.37 0.12 -7.42
C LEU A 31 16.55 1.08 -7.40
N ASP A 32 16.24 2.35 -7.16
CA ASP A 32 17.20 3.38 -6.77
C ASP A 32 17.68 3.11 -5.33
N ILE A 33 18.96 2.76 -5.21
CA ILE A 33 19.59 2.51 -3.91
C ILE A 33 20.17 3.81 -3.35
N GLU A 34 19.65 4.25 -2.21
CA GLU A 34 20.21 5.35 -1.43
C GLU A 34 21.02 4.84 -0.23
N PHE A 35 22.15 5.48 0.02
CA PHE A 35 22.95 5.27 1.22
C PHE A 35 22.84 6.46 2.17
N LYS A 36 22.56 6.18 3.45
CA LYS A 36 22.68 7.15 4.54
C LYS A 36 23.86 6.75 5.43
N GLY A 37 24.82 7.66 5.59
CA GLY A 37 25.97 7.44 6.47
C GLY A 37 27.09 6.59 5.87
N PHE A 38 27.01 6.21 4.59
CA PHE A 38 28.13 5.62 3.87
C PHE A 38 29.17 6.69 3.56
N ASN A 39 30.27 6.65 4.33
CA ASN A 39 31.34 7.62 4.22
C ASN A 39 32.70 6.92 4.14
N LEU A 40 33.60 7.47 3.34
CA LEU A 40 35.03 7.16 3.31
C LEU A 40 35.83 8.38 3.74
N TRP A 41 37.03 8.13 4.25
CA TRP A 41 38.00 9.16 4.62
C TRP A 41 39.33 8.82 3.99
N ASN A 42 39.99 9.81 3.40
CA ASN A 42 41.38 9.66 3.00
C ASN A 42 42.32 9.91 4.18
N GLU A 43 43.62 9.68 3.97
CA GLU A 43 44.64 9.89 4.99
C GLU A 43 44.74 11.34 5.48
N THR A 44 44.34 12.32 4.66
CA THR A 44 44.32 13.75 5.03
C THR A 44 43.10 14.14 5.86
N GLY A 45 42.20 13.19 6.17
CA GLY A 45 40.98 13.43 6.94
C GLY A 45 39.81 14.01 6.13
N LYS A 46 39.94 14.16 4.81
CA LYS A 46 38.84 14.58 3.93
C LYS A 46 37.79 13.47 3.84
N ARG A 47 36.54 13.83 4.08
CA ARG A 47 35.38 12.93 4.02
C ARG A 47 34.76 12.91 2.63
N TYR A 48 34.47 11.72 2.13
CA TYR A 48 33.70 11.46 0.92
C TYR A 48 32.40 10.75 1.31
N SER A 49 31.26 11.36 0.99
CA SER A 49 29.93 10.77 1.25
C SER A 49 29.44 10.13 -0.02
N ILE A 50 29.04 8.87 0.06
CA ILE A 50 28.41 8.11 -1.02
C ILE A 50 26.91 8.12 -0.75
N LYS A 51 26.10 8.60 -1.69
CA LYS A 51 24.65 8.71 -1.55
C LYS A 51 23.90 7.63 -2.31
N ASN A 52 24.46 7.06 -3.36
CA ASN A 52 23.82 6.02 -4.17
C ASN A 52 24.88 5.11 -4.82
N LEU A 53 24.45 4.14 -5.64
CA LEU A 53 25.37 3.26 -6.34
C LEU A 53 26.19 3.97 -7.43
N LEU A 54 25.63 4.98 -8.11
CA LEU A 54 26.36 5.76 -9.12
C LEU A 54 27.57 6.49 -8.52
N ASP A 55 27.41 7.06 -7.31
CA ASP A 55 28.49 7.69 -6.57
C ASP A 55 29.66 6.74 -6.29
N CYS A 56 29.42 5.42 -6.21
CA CYS A 56 30.48 4.42 -6.00
C CYS A 56 31.42 4.34 -7.21
N ASP A 57 30.88 4.49 -8.42
CA ASP A 57 31.63 4.37 -9.66
C ASP A 57 32.38 5.65 -10.00
N GLU A 58 31.74 6.80 -9.74
CA GLU A 58 32.26 8.15 -10.02
C GLU A 58 33.31 8.62 -9.02
N LEU A 59 33.44 7.95 -7.86
CA LEU A 59 34.40 8.36 -6.84
C LEU A 59 35.85 8.24 -7.37
N PRO A 60 36.68 9.30 -7.22
CA PRO A 60 38.10 9.21 -7.55
C PRO A 60 38.78 8.16 -6.66
N SER A 61 39.79 7.47 -7.21
CA SER A 61 40.60 6.51 -6.45
C SER A 61 41.52 7.24 -5.47
N PHE A 62 41.55 6.79 -4.21
CA PHE A 62 42.46 7.28 -3.18
C PHE A 62 42.72 6.21 -2.10
N GLU A 63 43.77 6.42 -1.30
CA GLU A 63 44.01 5.60 -0.12
C GLU A 63 43.04 5.96 1.00
N ALA A 64 42.15 5.02 1.31
CA ALA A 64 41.15 5.17 2.35
C ALA A 64 41.68 4.67 3.70
N THR A 65 41.34 5.41 4.75
CA THR A 65 41.64 5.02 6.13
C THR A 65 40.74 3.87 6.56
N ASN A 66 41.30 2.92 7.29
CA ASN A 66 40.55 1.82 7.89
C ASN A 66 39.51 2.34 8.89
N ARG A 67 38.34 1.71 8.87
CA ARG A 67 37.22 2.02 9.75
C ARG A 67 36.44 0.75 10.06
N LYS A 68 35.77 0.75 11.21
CA LYS A 68 34.71 -0.21 11.52
C LYS A 68 33.39 0.34 10.99
N TYR A 69 32.76 -0.40 10.10
CA TYR A 69 31.43 -0.11 9.57
C TYR A 69 30.37 -0.94 10.30
N SER A 70 29.22 -0.33 10.56
CA SER A 70 28.06 -1.02 11.10
C SER A 70 26.84 -0.79 10.22
N LEU A 71 26.19 -1.87 9.81
CA LEU A 71 24.88 -1.84 9.17
C LEU A 71 23.82 -1.59 10.25
N ARG A 72 23.10 -0.48 10.13
CA ARG A 72 22.13 -0.05 11.14
C ARG A 72 20.71 -0.38 10.77
N LYS A 73 20.35 -0.23 9.50
CA LYS A 73 18.95 -0.38 9.07
C LYS A 73 18.88 -0.48 7.55
N VAL A 74 17.93 -1.27 7.06
CA VAL A 74 17.46 -1.22 5.67
C VAL A 74 16.04 -0.67 5.70
N ASN A 75 15.70 0.26 4.82
CA ASN A 75 14.38 0.88 4.76
C ASN A 75 13.78 0.70 3.38
N LEU A 76 12.71 -0.09 3.34
CA LEU A 76 11.92 -0.45 2.17
C LEU A 76 10.55 0.25 2.18
N LYS A 77 10.36 1.31 2.98
CA LYS A 77 9.08 2.06 3.02
C LYS A 77 8.65 2.66 1.69
N HIS A 78 9.61 3.00 0.84
CA HIS A 78 9.41 3.68 -0.44
C HIS A 78 9.65 2.75 -1.63
N ILE A 79 9.47 1.44 -1.42
CA ILE A 79 9.76 0.46 -2.46
C ILE A 79 8.88 0.62 -3.70
N ASP A 80 7.62 1.03 -3.54
CA ASP A 80 6.72 1.31 -4.68
C ASP A 80 7.14 2.57 -5.45
N ASP A 81 7.79 3.52 -4.76
CA ASP A 81 8.40 4.69 -5.40
C ASP A 81 9.73 4.32 -6.09
N GLY A 82 10.12 3.04 -6.06
CA GLY A 82 11.36 2.53 -6.62
C GLY A 82 12.59 2.74 -5.73
N ILE A 83 12.45 3.04 -4.44
CA ILE A 83 13.58 3.47 -3.59
C ILE A 83 13.84 2.51 -2.43
N MET A 84 15.10 2.10 -2.27
CA MET A 84 15.63 1.37 -1.11
C MET A 84 16.70 2.19 -0.40
N ILE A 85 16.57 2.38 0.92
CA ILE A 85 17.53 3.18 1.70
C ILE A 85 18.31 2.31 2.68
N ILE A 86 19.63 2.29 2.55
CA ILE A 86 20.56 1.54 3.40
C ILE A 86 21.28 2.50 4.36
N HIS A 87 21.12 2.26 5.66
CA HIS A 87 21.74 3.05 6.71
C HIS A 87 23.01 2.37 7.23
N LEU A 88 24.13 3.05 7.05
CA LEU A 88 25.44 2.67 7.58
C LEU A 88 25.91 3.69 8.62
N SER A 89 26.80 3.24 9.49
CA SER A 89 27.62 4.11 10.32
C SER A 89 29.06 3.63 10.32
N SER A 90 30.01 4.52 10.58
CA SER A 90 31.41 4.13 10.66
C SER A 90 32.21 4.92 11.68
N ARG A 91 33.16 4.25 12.32
CA ARG A 91 34.11 4.84 13.28
C ARG A 91 35.53 4.49 12.91
N LYS A 92 36.48 5.37 13.25
CA LYS A 92 37.91 5.14 13.02
C LYS A 92 38.33 3.84 13.74
N ALA A 93 39.15 3.04 13.07
CA ALA A 93 39.71 1.80 13.61
C ALA A 93 41.07 1.54 12.95
N ASP A 94 41.89 0.73 13.59
CA ASP A 94 43.21 0.35 13.05
C ASP A 94 43.05 -0.58 11.84
N ASP A 95 42.05 -1.48 11.90
CA ASP A 95 41.69 -2.41 10.84
C ASP A 95 40.25 -2.26 10.36
N TYR A 96 40.01 -2.68 9.11
CA TYR A 96 38.66 -2.80 8.58
C TYR A 96 37.89 -3.90 9.31
N SER A 97 36.68 -3.58 9.75
CA SER A 97 35.72 -4.58 10.20
C SER A 97 34.30 -4.15 9.87
N PHE A 98 33.42 -5.13 9.66
CA PHE A 98 32.00 -4.92 9.42
C PHE A 98 31.20 -5.68 10.46
N SER A 99 30.14 -5.06 10.98
CA SER A 99 29.21 -5.71 11.91
C SER A 99 27.78 -5.26 11.65
N VAL A 100 26.83 -6.09 12.03
CA VAL A 100 25.43 -5.68 12.14
C VAL A 100 25.25 -4.99 13.49
N ASP A 101 24.61 -3.83 13.52
CA ASP A 101 24.28 -3.14 14.77
C ASP A 101 23.30 -4.00 15.58
N ASN A 102 23.41 -3.99 16.91
CA ASN A 102 22.51 -4.79 17.76
C ASN A 102 21.04 -4.33 17.66
N THR A 103 20.83 -3.09 17.20
CA THR A 103 19.51 -2.50 16.94
C THR A 103 19.11 -2.58 15.46
N PHE A 104 19.79 -3.43 14.68
CA PHE A 104 19.50 -3.59 13.26
C PHE A 104 18.06 -3.99 13.04
N GLU A 105 17.40 -3.25 12.15
CA GLU A 105 16.06 -3.55 11.69
C GLU A 105 15.96 -3.39 10.18
N VAL A 106 15.15 -4.24 9.57
CA VAL A 106 14.66 -4.05 8.22
C VAL A 106 13.30 -3.39 8.37
N ILE A 107 13.24 -2.08 8.11
CA ILE A 107 11.97 -1.38 8.03
C ILE A 107 11.36 -1.74 6.69
N LEU A 108 10.54 -2.78 6.71
CA LEU A 108 9.60 -3.03 5.64
C LEU A 108 8.66 -1.83 5.49
N LYS A 109 8.01 -1.74 4.33
CA LYS A 109 6.81 -0.91 4.21
C LYS A 109 5.89 -1.27 5.38
N THR A 110 5.75 -0.34 6.32
CA THR A 110 4.80 -0.52 7.43
C THR A 110 3.42 -0.37 6.82
N PHE A 111 2.78 -1.49 6.51
CA PHE A 111 1.35 -1.56 6.25
C PHE A 111 0.58 -1.62 7.57
N SER A 112 0.93 -0.75 8.52
CA SER A 112 0.33 -0.68 9.86
C SER A 112 -1.13 -0.21 9.84
N THR A 113 -1.76 -0.07 8.65
CA THR A 113 -3.14 0.35 8.45
C THR A 113 -4.06 -0.74 7.94
N ALA A 114 -3.55 -1.88 7.43
CA ALA A 114 -4.42 -3.02 7.09
C ALA A 114 -4.92 -3.61 8.40
N SER A 115 -6.24 -3.53 8.61
CA SER A 115 -6.87 -4.08 9.81
C SER A 115 -6.72 -5.60 9.86
N TYR A 116 -7.07 -6.20 11.00
CA TYR A 116 -7.19 -7.67 11.09
C TYR A 116 -8.11 -8.21 9.99
N GLU A 117 -9.28 -7.61 9.82
CA GLU A 117 -10.27 -8.01 8.80
C GLU A 117 -9.71 -7.96 7.38
N HIS A 118 -8.96 -6.91 7.03
CA HIS A 118 -8.33 -6.81 5.71
C HIS A 118 -7.33 -7.94 5.48
N ARG A 119 -6.49 -8.25 6.48
CA ARG A 119 -5.51 -9.35 6.38
C ARG A 119 -6.19 -10.70 6.23
N GLU A 120 -7.25 -10.96 6.99
CA GLU A 120 -7.99 -12.21 6.88
C GLU A 120 -8.58 -12.40 5.48
N ARG A 121 -9.10 -11.33 4.85
CA ARG A 121 -9.61 -11.42 3.48
C ARG A 121 -8.53 -11.63 2.43
N ILE A 122 -7.34 -11.08 2.63
CA ILE A 122 -6.18 -11.39 1.76
C ILE A 122 -5.80 -12.86 1.90
N LEU A 123 -5.77 -13.40 3.13
CA LEU A 123 -5.51 -14.82 3.33
C LEU A 123 -6.58 -15.69 2.67
N GLN A 124 -7.86 -15.38 2.87
CA GLN A 124 -8.97 -16.06 2.21
C GLN A 124 -8.84 -16.02 0.69
N TRP A 125 -8.46 -14.89 0.11
CA TRP A 125 -8.22 -14.77 -1.33
C TRP A 125 -7.11 -15.71 -1.80
N ASN A 126 -5.97 -15.72 -1.09
CA ASN A 126 -4.80 -16.53 -1.45
C ASN A 126 -4.99 -18.04 -1.23
N GLU A 127 -5.94 -18.43 -0.38
CA GLU A 127 -6.24 -19.84 -0.09
C GLU A 127 -7.18 -20.48 -1.13
N LEU A 128 -7.87 -19.68 -1.95
CA LEU A 128 -8.76 -20.19 -2.99
C LEU A 128 -7.96 -20.85 -4.12
N SER A 129 -8.42 -22.01 -4.57
CA SER A 129 -7.96 -22.54 -5.86
C SER A 129 -8.51 -21.72 -7.03
N ASP A 130 -7.90 -21.84 -8.20
CA ASP A 130 -8.39 -21.19 -9.42
C ASP A 130 -9.87 -21.55 -9.69
N GLU A 131 -10.25 -22.83 -9.50
CA GLU A 131 -11.65 -23.25 -9.68
C GLU A 131 -12.60 -22.64 -8.63
N GLU A 132 -12.17 -22.52 -7.37
CA GLU A 132 -12.98 -21.90 -6.32
C GLU A 132 -13.14 -20.40 -6.54
N LEU A 133 -12.08 -19.74 -7.03
CA LEU A 133 -12.09 -18.33 -7.37
C LEU A 133 -13.05 -18.06 -8.54
N ASP A 134 -12.98 -18.85 -9.61
CA ASP A 134 -13.88 -18.75 -10.77
C ASP A 134 -15.36 -18.88 -10.37
N ILE A 135 -15.68 -19.83 -9.49
CA ILE A 135 -17.04 -20.02 -8.97
C ILE A 135 -17.48 -18.78 -8.18
N LYS A 136 -16.63 -18.29 -7.26
CA LYS A 136 -16.96 -17.12 -6.44
C LYS A 136 -17.14 -15.85 -7.26
N ILE A 137 -16.28 -15.61 -8.25
CA ILE A 137 -16.40 -14.47 -9.15
C ILE A 137 -17.72 -14.57 -9.95
N SER A 138 -18.05 -15.75 -10.46
CA SER A 138 -19.30 -15.96 -11.19
C SER A 138 -20.54 -15.69 -10.31
N GLU A 139 -20.55 -16.14 -9.06
CA GLU A 139 -21.64 -15.85 -8.10
C GLU A 139 -21.73 -14.36 -7.77
N PHE A 140 -20.57 -13.71 -7.65
CA PHE A 140 -20.44 -12.29 -7.37
C PHE A 140 -20.97 -11.43 -8.52
N ASP A 141 -20.64 -11.76 -9.76
CA ASP A 141 -21.07 -11.05 -10.97
C ASP A 141 -22.60 -11.07 -11.12
N VAL A 142 -23.23 -12.24 -10.92
CA VAL A 142 -24.70 -12.37 -10.94
C VAL A 142 -25.36 -11.49 -9.87
N ASN A 143 -24.75 -11.43 -8.68
CA ASN A 143 -25.27 -10.59 -7.60
C ASN A 143 -25.13 -9.09 -7.93
N LEU A 144 -23.97 -8.68 -8.46
CA LEU A 144 -23.73 -7.30 -8.83
C LEU A 144 -24.63 -6.82 -9.95
N GLU A 145 -24.90 -7.64 -10.97
CA GLU A 145 -25.81 -7.28 -12.05
C GLU A 145 -27.20 -6.91 -11.51
N SER A 146 -27.71 -7.71 -10.57
CA SER A 146 -28.97 -7.45 -9.86
C SER A 146 -28.93 -6.17 -9.01
N ILE A 147 -27.81 -5.90 -8.33
CA ILE A 147 -27.61 -4.68 -7.53
C ILE A 147 -27.58 -3.45 -8.43
N VAL A 148 -26.78 -3.49 -9.49
CA VAL A 148 -26.57 -2.39 -10.45
C VAL A 148 -27.88 -2.03 -11.13
N GLN A 149 -28.65 -3.03 -11.57
CA GLN A 149 -29.95 -2.81 -12.18
C GLN A 149 -30.88 -2.02 -11.23
N LYS A 150 -30.99 -2.45 -9.97
CA LYS A 150 -31.85 -1.79 -8.97
C LYS A 150 -31.42 -0.37 -8.64
N ILE A 151 -30.11 -0.11 -8.54
CA ILE A 151 -29.59 1.24 -8.26
C ILE A 151 -29.77 2.14 -9.49
N SER A 152 -29.63 1.57 -10.69
CA SER A 152 -29.62 2.34 -11.94
C SER A 152 -31.01 2.54 -12.56
N GLU A 153 -32.03 1.77 -12.15
CA GLU A 153 -33.40 1.75 -12.67
C GLU A 153 -34.06 3.15 -12.82
N ASN A 154 -33.71 4.09 -11.95
CA ASN A 154 -34.22 5.47 -11.97
C ASN A 154 -33.13 6.53 -12.11
N SER A 155 -31.94 6.12 -12.53
CA SER A 155 -30.78 6.99 -12.67
C SER A 155 -30.55 7.33 -14.16
N ASN A 156 -30.05 8.54 -14.44
CA ASN A 156 -29.60 8.90 -15.80
C ASN A 156 -28.16 8.39 -16.06
N ILE A 157 -27.80 7.24 -15.52
CA ILE A 157 -26.47 6.66 -15.71
C ILE A 157 -26.53 5.77 -16.96
N SER A 158 -25.45 5.81 -17.74
CA SER A 158 -25.22 4.89 -18.85
C SER A 158 -25.20 3.43 -18.37
N GLU A 159 -25.13 2.48 -19.30
CA GLU A 159 -24.93 1.07 -18.94
C GLU A 159 -23.71 0.93 -18.03
N VAL A 160 -23.88 0.26 -16.88
CA VAL A 160 -22.84 0.06 -15.87
C VAL A 160 -22.46 -1.41 -15.85
N LEU A 161 -21.17 -1.68 -15.99
CA LEU A 161 -20.57 -3.01 -15.80
C LEU A 161 -19.72 -2.98 -14.54
N VAL A 162 -19.75 -4.05 -13.76
CA VAL A 162 -19.00 -4.14 -12.51
C VAL A 162 -18.30 -5.48 -12.47
N TYR A 163 -17.01 -5.46 -12.14
CA TYR A 163 -16.13 -6.63 -12.12
C TYR A 163 -15.21 -6.59 -10.89
N ILE A 164 -14.72 -7.75 -10.44
CA ILE A 164 -13.56 -7.82 -9.55
C ILE A 164 -12.28 -7.67 -10.38
N ASP A 165 -11.37 -6.81 -9.93
CA ASP A 165 -10.02 -6.72 -10.51
C ASP A 165 -9.07 -7.72 -9.86
N VAL A 166 -8.88 -8.87 -10.51
CA VAL A 166 -7.99 -9.94 -10.03
C VAL A 166 -6.50 -9.58 -10.07
N PHE A 167 -6.12 -8.50 -10.74
CA PHE A 167 -4.73 -8.05 -10.86
C PHE A 167 -4.37 -6.92 -9.90
N MET A 168 -5.36 -6.42 -9.13
CA MET A 168 -5.17 -5.31 -8.22
C MET A 168 -4.29 -5.69 -7.03
N ASP A 169 -3.49 -4.74 -6.56
CA ASP A 169 -2.73 -4.86 -5.32
C ASP A 169 -3.68 -5.08 -4.13
N LEU A 170 -3.74 -6.32 -3.62
CA LEU A 170 -4.61 -6.73 -2.51
C LEU A 170 -4.40 -5.92 -1.22
N GLU A 171 -3.25 -5.26 -1.08
CA GLU A 171 -2.91 -4.45 0.09
C GLU A 171 -3.47 -3.02 -0.01
N LYS A 172 -3.89 -2.57 -1.19
CA LYS A 172 -4.39 -1.22 -1.44
C LYS A 172 -5.84 -1.23 -1.89
N ILE A 173 -6.75 -1.09 -0.93
CA ILE A 173 -8.20 -0.97 -1.20
C ILE A 173 -8.50 0.33 -1.96
N GLU A 174 -8.67 0.18 -3.26
CA GLU A 174 -9.06 1.21 -4.22
C GLU A 174 -9.99 0.58 -5.25
N ASN A 175 -11.07 1.27 -5.62
CA ASN A 175 -11.89 0.86 -6.75
C ASN A 175 -11.62 1.81 -7.91
N VAL A 176 -11.59 1.28 -9.12
CA VAL A 176 -11.31 2.05 -10.33
C VAL A 176 -12.59 2.13 -11.15
N MET A 177 -12.86 3.31 -11.71
CA MET A 177 -14.02 3.51 -12.56
C MET A 177 -13.59 4.16 -13.87
N GLU A 178 -13.92 3.51 -14.97
CA GLU A 178 -13.48 3.85 -16.31
C GLU A 178 -14.69 4.08 -17.21
N HIS A 179 -14.52 4.99 -18.17
CA HIS A 179 -15.49 5.16 -19.25
C HIS A 179 -14.94 4.43 -20.47
N GLU A 180 -15.66 3.40 -20.90
CA GLU A 180 -15.36 2.66 -22.12
C GLU A 180 -16.54 2.84 -23.07
N ASP A 181 -16.31 3.56 -24.16
CA ASP A 181 -17.33 3.96 -25.14
C ASP A 181 -18.54 4.67 -24.51
N GLU A 182 -19.71 4.01 -24.52
CA GLU A 182 -20.97 4.48 -23.93
C GLU A 182 -21.30 3.77 -22.60
N LYS A 183 -20.32 3.07 -22.01
CA LYS A 183 -20.48 2.29 -20.78
C LYS A 183 -19.55 2.79 -19.68
N LEU A 184 -19.99 2.55 -18.45
CA LEU A 184 -19.21 2.83 -17.26
C LEU A 184 -18.78 1.49 -16.65
N VAL A 185 -17.48 1.28 -16.56
CA VAL A 185 -16.90 0.04 -16.01
C VAL A 185 -16.36 0.33 -14.62
N LEU A 186 -16.81 -0.44 -13.63
CA LEU A 186 -16.38 -0.36 -12.24
C LEU A 186 -15.59 -1.62 -11.86
N TRP A 187 -14.31 -1.42 -11.64
CA TRP A 187 -13.38 -2.43 -11.14
C TRP A 187 -13.33 -2.34 -9.61
N LEU A 188 -13.86 -3.36 -8.96
CA LEU A 188 -13.89 -3.48 -7.51
C LEU A 188 -12.66 -4.21 -6.99
N HIS A 189 -12.16 -3.74 -5.85
CA HIS A 189 -11.05 -4.39 -5.16
C HIS A 189 -11.41 -5.83 -4.70
N PRO A 190 -10.52 -6.82 -4.88
CA PRO A 190 -10.73 -8.23 -4.53
C PRO A 190 -11.33 -8.53 -3.16
N VAL A 191 -10.95 -7.78 -2.12
CA VAL A 191 -11.47 -7.98 -0.75
C VAL A 191 -12.99 -7.85 -0.63
N PHE A 192 -13.65 -7.17 -1.57
CA PHE A 192 -15.11 -7.04 -1.59
C PHE A 192 -15.80 -8.30 -2.10
N LEU A 193 -15.08 -9.27 -2.68
CA LEU A 193 -15.60 -10.59 -3.03
C LEU A 193 -16.23 -11.29 -1.80
N PHE A 194 -15.71 -10.99 -0.60
CA PHE A 194 -16.16 -11.58 0.67
C PHE A 194 -17.25 -10.75 1.38
N SER A 195 -17.67 -9.63 0.79
CA SER A 195 -18.65 -8.73 1.39
C SER A 195 -20.08 -9.24 1.20
N LYS A 196 -20.95 -8.90 2.15
CA LYS A 196 -22.38 -9.20 2.06
C LYS A 196 -23.06 -8.34 1.00
N GLU A 197 -24.15 -8.83 0.43
CA GLU A 197 -24.95 -8.11 -0.57
C GLU A 197 -25.35 -6.69 -0.13
N SER A 198 -25.71 -6.49 1.14
CA SER A 198 -26.05 -5.15 1.68
C SER A 198 -24.90 -4.15 1.57
N ILE A 199 -23.66 -4.64 1.71
CA ILE A 199 -22.46 -3.81 1.62
C ILE A 199 -22.12 -3.53 0.16
N LEU A 200 -22.27 -4.52 -0.72
CA LEU A 200 -22.09 -4.35 -2.17
C LEU A 200 -23.07 -3.32 -2.76
N LYS A 201 -24.32 -3.29 -2.28
CA LYS A 201 -25.28 -2.24 -2.62
C LYS A 201 -24.76 -0.84 -2.26
N GLY A 202 -24.26 -0.69 -1.04
CA GLY A 202 -23.68 0.56 -0.57
C GLY A 202 -22.43 0.98 -1.34
N LEU A 203 -21.56 0.02 -1.64
CA LEU A 203 -20.34 0.21 -2.41
C LEU A 203 -20.66 0.70 -3.84
N VAL A 204 -21.53 -0.01 -4.56
CA VAL A 204 -21.93 0.36 -5.92
C VAL A 204 -22.62 1.73 -5.92
N ALA A 205 -23.56 1.97 -4.99
CA ALA A 205 -24.24 3.26 -4.89
C ALA A 205 -23.25 4.40 -4.62
N TYR A 206 -22.27 4.19 -3.73
CA TYR A 206 -21.21 5.15 -3.43
C TYR A 206 -20.36 5.46 -4.67
N GLU A 207 -19.91 4.43 -5.37
CA GLU A 207 -19.05 4.56 -6.54
C GLU A 207 -19.79 5.30 -7.68
N LEU A 208 -21.03 4.89 -7.99
CA LEU A 208 -21.87 5.57 -8.98
C LEU A 208 -22.26 6.99 -8.59
N SER A 209 -22.34 7.30 -7.28
CA SER A 209 -22.62 8.65 -6.80
C SER A 209 -21.55 9.68 -7.15
N LYS A 210 -20.37 9.22 -7.58
CA LYS A 210 -19.34 10.10 -8.13
C LYS A 210 -19.82 10.78 -9.42
N TYR A 211 -20.71 10.11 -10.18
CA TYR A 211 -21.28 10.57 -11.45
C TYR A 211 -22.70 11.12 -11.31
N ASN A 212 -23.56 10.45 -10.53
CA ASN A 212 -24.90 10.95 -10.23
C ASN A 212 -25.06 11.22 -8.73
N LYS A 213 -24.98 12.49 -8.34
CA LYS A 213 -25.09 12.91 -6.94
C LYS A 213 -26.44 12.60 -6.29
N SER A 214 -27.53 12.39 -7.06
CA SER A 214 -28.84 12.03 -6.49
C SER A 214 -28.77 10.69 -5.73
N LEU A 215 -27.92 9.76 -6.19
CA LEU A 215 -27.76 8.44 -5.57
C LEU A 215 -27.30 8.52 -4.12
N ILE A 216 -26.59 9.59 -3.72
CA ILE A 216 -26.24 9.78 -2.31
C ILE A 216 -27.51 9.94 -1.48
N GLU A 217 -28.47 10.76 -1.93
CA GLU A 217 -29.72 10.99 -1.20
C GLU A 217 -30.65 9.77 -1.24
N ASP A 218 -30.65 9.03 -2.34
CA ASP A 218 -31.53 7.87 -2.52
C ASP A 218 -31.03 6.65 -1.73
N HIS A 219 -29.70 6.49 -1.61
CA HIS A 219 -29.06 5.29 -1.04
C HIS A 219 -28.16 5.57 0.19
N TYR A 220 -28.30 6.72 0.86
CA TYR A 220 -27.43 7.08 2.00
C TYR A 220 -27.35 6.02 3.12
N ARG A 221 -28.42 5.23 3.32
CA ARG A 221 -28.44 4.12 4.30
C ARG A 221 -27.55 2.96 3.85
N ASP A 222 -27.67 2.53 2.59
CA ASP A 222 -26.82 1.47 2.03
C ASP A 222 -25.36 1.92 1.99
N ILE A 223 -25.09 3.17 1.57
CA ILE A 223 -23.74 3.74 1.54
C ILE A 223 -23.12 3.76 2.95
N LEU A 224 -23.91 3.96 4.01
CA LEU A 224 -23.41 3.92 5.38
C LEU A 224 -22.96 2.51 5.78
N GLU A 225 -23.66 1.45 5.37
CA GLU A 225 -23.22 0.06 5.60
C GLU A 225 -21.86 -0.20 4.97
N TYR A 226 -21.65 0.27 3.73
CA TYR A 226 -20.33 0.24 3.10
C TYR A 226 -19.28 1.05 3.87
N CYS A 227 -19.62 2.24 4.38
CA CYS A 227 -18.69 3.03 5.19
C CYS A 227 -18.24 2.32 6.47
N LYS A 228 -19.12 1.50 7.08
CA LYS A 228 -18.78 0.68 8.25
C LYS A 228 -17.74 -0.38 7.88
N GLU A 229 -17.98 -1.16 6.83
CA GLU A 229 -17.03 -2.18 6.38
C GLU A 229 -15.71 -1.56 5.89
N TYR A 230 -15.76 -0.46 5.13
CA TYR A 230 -14.55 0.24 4.70
C TYR A 230 -13.69 0.66 5.89
N ARG A 231 -14.32 1.12 6.97
CA ARG A 231 -13.61 1.46 8.20
C ARG A 231 -13.03 0.22 8.88
N GLU A 232 -13.79 -0.87 8.94
CA GLU A 232 -13.28 -2.14 9.48
C GLU A 232 -12.06 -2.63 8.71
N LEU A 233 -12.02 -2.46 7.38
CA LEU A 233 -10.91 -2.85 6.53
C LEU A 233 -9.71 -1.89 6.61
N CYS A 234 -9.96 -0.57 6.56
CA CYS A 234 -8.92 0.45 6.40
C CYS A 234 -8.54 1.20 7.68
N GLY A 235 -9.26 0.98 8.79
CA GLY A 235 -9.10 1.73 10.04
C GLY A 235 -9.48 3.21 9.95
N LYS A 236 -10.11 3.66 8.86
CA LYS A 236 -10.43 5.07 8.60
C LYS A 236 -11.83 5.23 7.99
N ASN A 237 -12.47 6.36 8.27
CA ASN A 237 -13.77 6.70 7.72
C ASN A 237 -13.66 7.33 6.31
N LEU A 238 -14.65 7.07 5.46
CA LEU A 238 -14.83 7.80 4.21
C LEU A 238 -15.40 9.20 4.46
N LYS A 239 -14.96 10.18 3.68
CA LYS A 239 -15.44 11.59 3.79
C LYS A 239 -16.94 11.74 3.51
N ILE A 240 -17.53 10.80 2.77
CA ILE A 240 -18.96 10.82 2.43
C ILE A 240 -19.88 10.77 3.67
N ILE A 241 -19.39 10.26 4.81
CA ILE A 241 -20.15 10.20 6.07
C ILE A 241 -20.67 11.59 6.49
N GLU A 242 -19.91 12.66 6.23
CA GLU A 242 -20.35 14.03 6.52
C GLU A 242 -21.61 14.40 5.72
N LYS A 243 -21.65 14.00 4.45
CA LYS A 243 -22.79 14.22 3.56
C LYS A 243 -24.01 13.39 3.99
N ILE A 244 -23.79 12.14 4.38
CA ILE A 244 -24.83 11.25 4.90
C ILE A 244 -25.43 11.84 6.18
N ARG A 245 -24.60 12.40 7.06
CA ARG A 245 -25.04 13.09 8.28
C ARG A 245 -25.95 14.29 7.95
N GLU A 246 -25.58 15.13 6.98
CA GLU A 246 -26.42 16.26 6.53
C GLU A 246 -27.80 15.77 6.06
N ILE A 247 -27.84 14.70 5.28
CA ILE A 247 -29.07 14.10 4.76
C ILE A 247 -29.93 13.56 5.91
N ALA A 248 -29.33 12.83 6.85
CA ALA A 248 -30.02 12.27 8.00
C ALA A 248 -30.62 13.36 8.90
N VAL A 249 -29.90 14.48 9.12
CA VAL A 249 -30.45 15.65 9.84
C VAL A 249 -31.68 16.23 9.12
N LYS A 250 -31.58 16.44 7.80
CA LYS A 250 -32.69 16.98 7.00
C LYS A 250 -33.92 16.07 7.03
N ARG A 251 -33.71 14.75 7.00
CA ARG A 251 -34.76 13.72 7.01
C ARG A 251 -35.25 13.34 8.41
N LYS A 252 -34.64 13.88 9.48
CA LYS A 252 -34.90 13.52 10.88
C LYS A 252 -34.70 12.02 11.14
N ASP A 253 -33.68 11.45 10.52
CA ASP A 253 -33.33 10.04 10.62
C ASP A 253 -32.39 9.79 11.81
N PHE A 254 -32.98 9.61 12.98
CA PHE A 254 -32.23 9.47 14.23
C PHE A 254 -31.42 8.17 14.33
N ASP A 255 -31.84 7.12 13.65
CA ASP A 255 -31.13 5.84 13.65
C ASP A 255 -29.77 5.98 12.97
N ILE A 256 -29.76 6.59 11.77
CA ILE A 256 -28.53 6.85 11.01
C ILE A 256 -27.60 7.81 11.76
N LEU A 257 -28.14 8.85 12.39
CA LEU A 257 -27.33 9.77 13.20
C LEU A 257 -26.63 9.05 14.35
N LYS A 258 -27.34 8.15 15.04
CA LYS A 258 -26.78 7.34 16.14
C LYS A 258 -25.66 6.43 15.65
N GLU A 259 -25.84 5.78 14.50
CA GLU A 259 -24.81 4.92 13.91
C GLU A 259 -23.55 5.71 13.53
N ILE A 260 -23.71 6.89 12.91
CA ILE A 260 -22.58 7.78 12.59
C ILE A 260 -21.85 8.23 13.86
N ASP A 261 -22.57 8.56 14.93
CA ASP A 261 -21.96 8.95 16.19
C ASP A 261 -21.19 7.80 16.84
N GLN A 262 -21.74 6.58 16.83
CA GLN A 262 -21.04 5.37 17.29
C GLN A 262 -19.77 5.11 16.48
N MET A 263 -19.80 5.37 15.17
CA MET A 263 -18.59 5.27 14.36
C MET A 263 -17.54 6.28 14.83
N ASN A 264 -17.89 7.53 15.10
CA ASN A 264 -16.90 8.53 15.48
C ASN A 264 -16.32 8.37 16.90
N MET A 265 -16.95 7.57 17.78
CA MET A 265 -16.50 7.37 19.17
C MET A 265 -15.39 6.32 19.36
N ILE A 266 -15.12 5.46 18.36
CA ILE A 266 -14.09 4.39 18.45
C ILE A 266 -12.74 4.90 17.89
N GLN A 267 -12.20 5.99 18.47
CA GLN A 267 -10.85 6.51 18.16
C GLN A 267 -9.82 6.01 19.16
#